data_AF-A0A1I7EAD6-F1
#
_entry.id   AF-A0A1I7EAD6-F1
#
_cell.length_a   1.000
_cell.length_b   1.000
_cell.length_c   1.000
_cell.angle_alpha   90.00
_cell.angle_beta   90.00
_cell.angle_gamma   90.00
#
_symmetry.space_group_name_H-M   'P 1'
#
loop_
_entity.id
_entity.type
_entity.pdbx_description
1 polymer ?
#
loop_
_entity_poly.entity_id
_entity_poly.type
_entity_poly.pdbx_seq_one_letter_code
_entity_poly.pdbx_strand_id
1 'polypeptide(L)' 'MDILEIAKNSGMQVILNGRIGREEYQSVYGSIQALKRFAEALSASAAGATQDASSGIEVSKPLLDCSV' A
#
# COMPACT_ATOMS: atom_id res chain seq x y z
N MET A 1 7.44 7.70 -1.48
CA MET A 1 6.62 6.80 -0.65
C MET A 1 7.33 6.67 0.69
N ASP A 2 6.77 7.23 1.76
CA ASP A 2 7.33 7.08 3.11
C ASP A 2 6.60 5.92 3.82
N ILE A 3 7.30 4.81 3.99
CA ILE A 3 6.75 3.58 4.59
C ILE A 3 6.36 3.79 6.06
N LEU A 4 7.02 4.70 6.77
CA LEU A 4 6.74 4.97 8.18
C LEU A 4 5.47 5.80 8.35
N GLU A 5 5.18 6.70 7.41
CA GLU A 5 3.89 7.40 7.38
C GLU A 5 2.74 6.44 7.10
N ILE A 6 2.90 5.50 6.16
CA ILE A 6 1.89 4.48 5.90
C ILE A 6 1.67 3.61 7.14
N ALA A 7 2.73 3.23 7.84
CA ALA A 7 2.64 2.51 9.10
C ALA A 7 1.84 3.29 10.16
N LYS A 8 2.17 4.57 10.39
CA LYS A 8 1.46 5.44 11.34
C LYS A 8 -0.02 5.57 10.99
N ASN A 9 -0.33 5.84 9.72
CA ASN A 9 -1.70 6.01 9.24
C ASN A 9 -2.52 4.71 9.33
N SER A 10 -1.85 3.56 9.27
CA SER A 10 -2.48 2.23 9.42
C SER A 10 -2.72 1.84 10.89
N GLY A 11 -2.32 2.70 11.83
CA GLY A 11 -2.44 2.46 13.27
C GLY A 11 -1.28 1.63 13.84
N MET A 12 -0.14 1.57 13.16
CA MET A 12 1.08 0.96 13.68
C MET A 12 1.85 1.99 14.52
N GLN A 13 2.46 1.52 15.60
CA GLN A 13 3.38 2.29 16.43
C GLN A 13 4.81 2.17 15.87
N VAL A 14 5.47 3.30 15.63
CA VAL A 14 6.86 3.36 15.16
C VAL A 14 7.75 3.88 16.29
N ILE A 15 8.75 3.11 16.68
CA ILE A 15 9.69 3.45 17.77
C ILE A 15 11.11 3.54 17.21
N LEU A 16 11.83 4.61 17.54
CA LEU A 16 13.26 4.73 17.27
C LEU A 16 14.05 3.98 18.34
N ASN A 17 14.72 2.91 17.96
CA ASN A 17 15.54 2.10 18.88
C ASN A 17 16.95 2.68 19.05
N GLY A 18 17.46 3.37 18.04
CA GLY A 18 18.78 3.98 18.10
C GLY A 18 19.26 4.53 16.77
N ARG A 19 20.38 5.23 16.82
CA ARG A 19 21.04 5.81 15.65
C ARG A 19 22.52 5.50 15.71
N ILE A 20 23.05 4.90 14.65
CA ILE A 20 24.48 4.61 14.51
C ILE A 20 24.97 5.40 13.30
N GLY A 21 25.74 6.45 13.55
CA GLY A 21 26.16 7.39 12.52
C GLY A 21 24.97 8.08 11.85
N ARG A 22 24.73 7.77 10.57
CA ARG A 22 23.61 8.33 9.78
C ARG A 22 22.41 7.38 9.67
N GLU A 23 22.56 6.13 10.09
CA GLU A 23 21.50 5.13 10.04
C GLU A 23 20.64 5.20 11.31
N GLU A 24 19.33 5.19 11.11
CA GLU A 24 18.33 5.15 12.17
C GLU A 24 17.62 3.80 12.17
N TYR A 25 17.58 3.15 13.33
CA TYR A 25 16.98 1.83 13.50
C TYR A 25 15.62 1.99 14.17
N GLN A 26 14.56 1.61 13.45
CA GLN A 26 13.20 1.75 13.92
C GLN A 26 12.47 0.42 13.94
N SER A 27 11.65 0.21 14.97
CA SER A 27 10.76 -0.93 15.10
C SER A 27 9.32 -0.48 14.86
N VAL A 28 8.53 -1.35 14.25
CA VAL A 28 7.11 -1.11 13.99
C VAL A 28 6.29 -2.20 14.66
N TYR A 29 5.35 -1.79 15.53
CA TYR A 29 4.51 -2.68 16.33
C TYR A 29 3.04 -2.37 16.10
N GLY A 30 2.17 -3.36 16.27
CA GLY A 30 0.73 -3.16 16.13
C GLY A 30 -0.05 -4.46 16.21
N SER A 31 -1.37 -4.34 16.17
CA SER A 31 -2.24 -5.51 16.05
C SER A 31 -2.17 -6.11 14.64
N ILE A 32 -2.56 -7.38 14.50
CA ILE A 32 -2.67 -8.03 13.19
C ILE A 32 -3.65 -7.27 12.27
N GLN A 33 -4.69 -6.64 12.81
CA GLN A 33 -5.60 -5.82 12.01
C GLN A 33 -4.93 -4.57 11.45
N ALA A 34 -4.09 -3.90 12.25
CA ALA A 34 -3.30 -2.76 11.77
C ALA A 34 -2.28 -3.18 10.71
N LEU A 35 -1.65 -4.36 10.87
CA LEU A 35 -0.74 -4.92 9.87
C LEU A 35 -1.45 -5.21 8.54
N LYS A 36 -2.69 -5.72 8.58
CA LYS A 36 -3.50 -5.92 7.36
C LYS A 36 -3.77 -4.59 6.63
N ARG A 37 -4.22 -3.57 7.36
CA ARG A 37 -4.46 -2.22 6.80
C ARG A 37 -3.18 -1.63 6.21
N PHE A 38 -2.05 -1.84 6.87
CA PHE A 38 -0.74 -1.43 6.36
C PHE A 38 -0.41 -2.09 5.03
N ALA A 39 -0.58 -3.42 4.91
CA ALA A 39 -0.31 -4.13 3.66
C ALA A 39 -1.22 -3.67 2.51
N GLU A 40 -2.50 -3.40 2.79
CA GLU A 40 -3.45 -2.84 1.82
C GLU A 40 -3.02 -1.44 1.35
N ALA A 41 -2.70 -0.54 2.29
CA ALA A 41 -2.25 0.82 1.99
C ALA A 41 -0.91 0.83 1.23
N LEU A 42 0.01 -0.08 1.58
CA LEU A 42 1.28 -0.26 0.88
C LEU A 42 1.05 -0.69 -0.57
N SER A 43 0.14 -1.64 -0.80
CA SER A 43 -0.21 -2.14 -2.13
C SER A 43 -0.89 -1.07 -2.97
N ALA A 44 -1.82 -0.31 -2.40
CA ALA A 44 -2.49 0.80 -3.07
C ALA A 44 -1.50 1.93 -3.43
N SER A 45 -0.59 2.27 -2.53
CA SER A 45 0.46 3.27 -2.78
C SER A 45 1.45 2.81 -3.85
N ALA A 46 1.77 1.51 -3.92
CA ALA A 46 2.64 0.96 -4.94
C ALA A 46 1.95 0.92 -6.32
N ALA A 47 0.65 0.61 -6.37
CA ALA A 47 -0.14 0.60 -7.59
C ALA A 47 -0.48 2.01 -8.10
N GLY A 48 -0.67 2.98 -7.21
CA GLY A 48 -0.90 4.38 -7.55
C GLY A 48 0.30 5.09 -8.17
N ALA A 49 1.52 4.52 -8.05
CA ALA A 49 2.71 5.02 -8.75
C ALA A 49 2.72 4.67 -10.26
N THR A 50 1.78 3.84 -10.73
CA THR A 50 1.62 3.45 -12.15
C THR A 50 0.49 4.21 -12.85
N GLN A 51 0.05 5.35 -12.29
CA GLN A 51 -0.91 6.25 -12.93
C GLN A 51 -0.22 7.53 -13.43
N ASP A 52 0.84 7.35 -14.22
CA ASP A 52 1.21 8.26 -15.29
C ASP A 52 1.71 7.37 -16.45
N ALA A 53 1.01 7.41 -17.59
CA ALA A 53 1.13 6.54 -18.77
C ALA A 53 0.37 5.18 -18.76
N SER A 54 -0.96 5.22 -18.92
CA SER A 54 -1.62 4.50 -20.03
C SER A 54 -3.01 5.05 -20.28
N SER A 55 -3.10 5.88 -21.32
CA SER A 55 -4.34 6.18 -22.03
C SER A 55 -4.94 4.90 -22.59
N GLY A 56 -6.21 4.64 -22.26
CA GLY A 56 -7.21 3.96 -23.08
C GLY A 56 -6.92 2.56 -23.61
N ILE A 57 -7.62 1.56 -23.07
CA ILE A 57 -8.52 0.72 -23.89
C ILE A 57 -9.81 0.50 -23.09
N GLU A 58 -10.91 1.12 -23.53
CA GLU A 58 -12.25 0.58 -23.30
C GLU A 58 -12.32 -0.77 -24.01
N VAL A 59 -12.43 -1.86 -23.26
CA VAL A 59 -12.96 -3.10 -23.84
C VAL A 59 -14.44 -3.15 -23.49
N SER A 60 -15.24 -2.75 -24.46
CA SER A 60 -16.68 -2.91 -24.50
C SER A 60 -17.08 -4.31 -24.03
N LYS A 61 -17.91 -4.38 -22.98
CA LYS A 61 -18.86 -5.49 -22.86
C LYS A 61 -19.99 -5.21 -23.84
N PRO A 62 -20.41 -6.23 -24.61
CA PRO A 62 -21.74 -6.71 -24.30
C PRO A 62 -21.79 -8.23 -24.14
N LEU A 63 -22.50 -8.59 -23.07
CA LEU A 63 -23.41 -9.72 -22.94
C LEU A 63 -23.78 -10.41 -24.28
N LEU A 64 -23.40 -11.67 -24.44
CA LEU A 64 -24.14 -12.61 -25.27
C LEU A 64 -24.61 -13.77 -24.40
N ASP A 65 -25.92 -13.76 -24.18
CA ASP A 65 -26.76 -14.86 -23.73
C ASP A 65 -26.72 -15.94 -24.83
N CYS A 66 -26.12 -17.10 -24.51
CA CYS A 66 -26.25 -18.28 -25.35
C CYS A 66 -27.46 -19.07 -24.85
N SER A 67 -28.63 -18.74 -25.37
CA SER A 67 -29.79 -19.63 -25.41
C SER A 67 -29.65 -20.61 -26.58
N VAL A 68 -29.66 -21.92 -26.30
CA VAL A 68 -30.34 -22.95 -27.11
C VAL A 68 -30.78 -24.09 -26.19
#